data_AF-A0A078IUI7-F1
#
_entry.id   AF-A0A078IUI7-F1
#
_cell.length_a   1.000
_cell.length_b   1.000
_cell.length_c   1.000
_cell.angle_alpha   90.00
_cell.angle_beta   90.00
_cell.angle_gamma   90.00
#
_symmetry.space_group_name_H-M   'P 1'
#
loop_
_entity.id
_entity.type
_entity.pdbx_description
1 polymer ?
#
loop_
_entity_poly.entity_id
_entity_poly.type
_entity_poly.pdbx_seq_one_letter_code
_entity_poly.pdbx_strand_id
1 'polypeptide(L)'
;MLNQNDMRISHLGALKERLCDHRVLIILDDVNSIKQLEALANETTWFGPGSRIVVTTENNELMQQHGINYTYHVVFPSDEQALKILCRYAFRQSYPHICFKELALRVTKLCGNLPLGLRVVGSSLRGKNEEEWEEVILKLDTILDHQDIEEVLKVGYESLHENELSLFLHIAVFFNYNDVDFVKSMFADNNLDIKHGLKILVSRSLIHVSTDGEIVMHKLLQQVGRKAVRREEPWKCRILIETPDICDVLERAKGSRAVSGILFDISDIDEVSISSRAFKRMPNLRFLKIYKSKEGGNDIENIPEDIEFPPRLRLLHWEAYPNKCLPPTFHPEYLVQLNLRDNELEKLWEGTQRLQNLQKLDLFGSLNFKELPDLSNASNLDSLDLSGCESLVEIPSSFRNLHKLKQLTMLLCIKLQVVPDHFNLASLTSVVMVGCWKLRKLPGISRNITSLSIADTMLEELPESVRLWSRLETLSIYGSLNISPIWLDRWQERKGADIVTIPDWIKDLHGLTWLHGLSKTCVTARAS
;
A
#
# COMPACT_ATOMS: atom_id res chain seq x y z
N MET A 1 -26.01 52.14 -5.64
CA MET A 1 -26.65 51.39 -4.54
C MET A 1 -25.95 50.05 -4.40
N LEU A 2 -24.95 49.88 -3.54
CA LEU A 2 -24.23 48.59 -3.40
C LEU A 2 -23.94 48.25 -1.93
N ASN A 3 -24.92 48.49 -1.06
CA ASN A 3 -24.89 48.05 0.34
C ASN A 3 -26.30 47.61 0.77
N GLN A 4 -26.95 46.78 -0.06
CA GLN A 4 -28.18 46.09 0.35
C GLN A 4 -27.77 44.83 1.12
N ASN A 5 -27.69 44.94 2.44
CA ASN A 5 -27.80 43.75 3.29
C ASN A 5 -29.22 43.16 3.04
N ASP A 6 -29.31 41.83 2.93
CA ASP A 6 -30.57 41.08 2.80
C ASP A 6 -31.33 41.24 1.46
N MET A 7 -30.62 41.14 0.33
CA MET A 7 -31.25 41.09 -0.99
C MET A 7 -32.04 39.77 -1.16
N ARG A 8 -33.37 39.82 -0.98
CA ARG A 8 -34.28 38.70 -1.27
C ARG A 8 -34.47 38.53 -2.77
N ILE A 9 -34.14 37.34 -3.27
CA ILE A 9 -34.38 36.92 -4.66
C ILE A 9 -35.74 36.20 -4.68
N SER A 10 -36.74 36.78 -5.32
CA SER A 10 -38.12 36.26 -5.32
C SER A 10 -38.32 35.07 -6.27
N HIS A 11 -37.47 34.94 -7.30
CA HIS A 11 -37.45 33.81 -8.24
C HIS A 11 -36.13 33.81 -9.04
N LEU A 12 -35.76 32.67 -9.63
CA LEU A 12 -34.45 32.43 -10.25
C LEU A 12 -34.09 33.41 -11.38
N GLY A 13 -35.07 33.86 -12.17
CA GLY A 13 -34.86 34.83 -13.25
C GLY A 13 -34.47 36.24 -12.78
N ALA A 14 -34.81 36.60 -11.53
CA ALA A 14 -34.52 37.93 -10.99
C ALA A 14 -33.02 38.18 -10.77
N LEU A 15 -32.20 37.13 -10.69
CA LEU A 15 -30.74 37.27 -10.59
C LEU A 15 -30.16 37.89 -11.86
N LYS A 16 -30.54 37.36 -13.03
CA LYS A 16 -30.09 37.87 -14.32
C LYS A 16 -30.50 39.33 -14.53
N GLU A 17 -31.78 39.64 -14.33
CA GLU A 17 -32.29 41.00 -14.53
C GLU A 17 -31.59 42.03 -13.64
N ARG A 18 -31.21 41.65 -12.42
CA ARG A 18 -30.61 42.58 -11.46
C ARG A 18 -29.09 42.71 -11.63
N LEU A 19 -28.41 41.64 -12.03
CA LEU A 19 -26.95 41.56 -11.99
C LEU A 19 -26.28 41.64 -13.37
N CYS A 20 -27.05 41.57 -14.47
CA CYS A 20 -26.51 41.55 -15.84
C CYS A 20 -25.66 42.79 -16.21
N ASP A 21 -25.92 43.95 -15.61
CA ASP A 21 -25.15 45.17 -15.85
C ASP A 21 -24.16 45.52 -14.73
N HIS A 22 -24.05 44.65 -13.72
CA HIS A 22 -23.23 44.90 -12.53
C HIS A 22 -22.00 44.01 -12.51
N ARG A 23 -20.84 44.62 -12.19
CA ARG A 23 -19.63 43.87 -11.87
C ARG A 23 -19.74 43.31 -10.45
N VAL A 24 -19.84 41.99 -10.33
CA VAL A 24 -20.07 41.30 -9.05
C VAL A 24 -18.97 40.30 -8.70
N LEU A 25 -18.78 40.07 -7.41
CA LEU A 25 -18.03 38.94 -6.87
C LEU A 25 -19.01 38.03 -6.12
N ILE A 26 -19.17 36.80 -6.58
CA ILE A 26 -20.05 35.80 -5.97
C ILE A 26 -19.18 34.66 -5.44
N ILE A 27 -19.43 34.24 -4.20
CA ILE A 27 -18.78 33.08 -3.58
C ILE A 27 -19.88 32.09 -3.25
N LEU A 28 -19.88 30.95 -3.94
CA LEU A 28 -20.75 29.82 -3.68
C LEU A 28 -19.94 28.80 -2.87
N ASP A 29 -20.15 28.82 -1.57
CA ASP A 29 -19.43 27.94 -0.64
C ASP A 29 -20.19 26.60 -0.50
N ASP A 30 -19.44 25.49 -0.46
CA ASP A 30 -19.92 24.12 -0.22
C ASP A 30 -21.04 23.65 -1.17
N VAL A 31 -20.79 23.75 -2.48
CA VAL A 31 -21.73 23.27 -3.50
C VAL A 31 -21.65 21.76 -3.64
N ASN A 32 -22.77 21.07 -3.44
CA ASN A 32 -22.85 19.60 -3.48
C ASN A 32 -23.83 19.05 -4.54
N SER A 33 -24.52 19.92 -5.28
CA SER A 33 -25.45 19.53 -6.34
C SER A 33 -25.38 20.47 -7.55
N ILE A 34 -25.44 19.89 -8.75
CA ILE A 34 -25.47 20.66 -10.00
C ILE A 34 -26.65 21.63 -10.06
N LYS A 35 -27.79 21.25 -9.45
CA LYS A 35 -28.99 22.09 -9.37
C LYS A 35 -28.76 23.41 -8.63
N GLN A 36 -27.83 23.42 -7.66
CA GLN A 36 -27.46 24.66 -6.95
C GLN A 36 -26.72 25.62 -7.89
N LEU A 37 -25.83 25.09 -8.74
CA LEU A 37 -25.13 25.89 -9.75
C LEU A 37 -26.09 26.40 -10.83
N GLU A 38 -26.94 25.53 -11.36
CA GLU A 38 -27.99 25.91 -12.33
C GLU A 38 -28.96 26.94 -11.74
N ALA A 39 -29.22 26.91 -10.43
CA ALA A 39 -30.08 27.88 -9.78
C ALA A 39 -29.40 29.24 -9.54
N LEU A 40 -28.12 29.26 -9.16
CA LEU A 40 -27.45 30.46 -8.67
C LEU A 40 -26.53 31.12 -9.71
N ALA A 41 -26.01 30.35 -10.67
CA ALA A 41 -24.98 30.79 -11.61
C ALA A 41 -24.95 29.95 -12.92
N ASN A 42 -26.12 29.68 -13.52
CA ASN A 42 -26.24 28.84 -14.71
C ASN A 42 -25.42 29.34 -15.91
N GLU A 43 -25.49 30.64 -16.19
CA GLU A 43 -24.84 31.26 -17.33
C GLU A 43 -24.05 32.50 -16.91
N THR A 44 -22.90 32.72 -17.54
CA THR A 44 -22.09 33.93 -17.33
C THR A 44 -22.81 35.20 -17.78
N THR A 45 -23.82 35.07 -18.66
CA THR A 45 -24.67 36.18 -19.15
C THR A 45 -25.54 36.79 -18.06
N TRP A 46 -25.65 36.14 -16.90
CA TRP A 46 -26.41 36.67 -15.76
C TRP A 46 -25.69 37.82 -15.05
N PHE A 47 -24.41 38.05 -15.36
CA PHE A 47 -23.54 38.96 -14.62
C PHE A 47 -22.82 39.93 -15.57
N GLY A 48 -22.59 41.15 -15.11
CA GLY A 48 -21.94 42.18 -15.90
C GLY A 48 -20.46 41.91 -16.18
N PRO A 49 -19.87 42.60 -17.18
CA PRO A 49 -18.47 42.42 -17.53
C PRO A 49 -17.50 42.63 -16.36
N GLY A 50 -16.50 41.74 -16.25
CA GLY A 50 -15.50 41.78 -15.18
C GLY A 50 -15.94 41.15 -13.85
N SER A 51 -17.10 40.51 -13.82
CA SER A 51 -17.59 39.72 -12.67
C SER A 51 -16.76 38.46 -12.44
N ARG A 52 -16.74 37.98 -11.19
CA ARG A 52 -16.05 36.75 -10.78
C ARG A 52 -16.96 35.90 -9.91
N ILE A 53 -17.00 34.61 -10.19
CA ILE A 53 -17.75 33.63 -9.40
C ILE A 53 -16.74 32.60 -8.92
N VAL A 54 -16.69 32.39 -7.60
CA VAL A 54 -15.84 31.39 -6.96
C VAL A 54 -16.76 30.33 -6.40
N VAL A 55 -16.54 29.07 -6.79
CA VAL A 55 -17.27 27.92 -6.29
C VAL A 55 -16.30 27.06 -5.49
N THR A 56 -16.66 26.71 -4.26
CA THR A 56 -15.96 25.67 -3.50
C THR A 56 -16.81 24.41 -3.49
N THR A 57 -16.17 23.26 -3.69
CA THR A 57 -16.83 21.95 -3.69
C THR A 57 -15.80 20.86 -3.41
N GLU A 58 -16.25 19.78 -2.78
CA GLU A 58 -15.46 18.55 -2.62
C GLU A 58 -15.63 17.61 -3.83
N ASN A 59 -16.56 17.90 -4.76
CA ASN A 59 -16.90 17.06 -5.90
C ASN A 59 -16.49 17.70 -7.23
N ASN A 60 -15.35 17.27 -7.79
CA ASN A 60 -14.84 17.78 -9.05
C ASN A 60 -15.74 17.45 -10.26
N GLU A 61 -16.60 16.43 -10.19
CA GLU A 61 -17.52 16.10 -11.29
C GLU A 61 -18.57 17.19 -11.49
N LEU A 62 -19.00 17.89 -10.43
CA LEU A 62 -19.94 19.01 -10.55
C LEU A 62 -19.35 20.15 -11.39
N MET A 63 -18.05 20.41 -11.22
CA MET A 63 -17.33 21.43 -11.99
C MET A 63 -17.29 21.08 -13.47
N GLN A 64 -17.03 19.80 -13.80
CA GLN A 64 -17.01 19.30 -15.17
C GLN A 64 -18.41 19.32 -15.81
N GLN A 65 -19.44 18.87 -15.08
CA GLN A 65 -20.83 18.85 -15.56
C GLN A 65 -21.34 20.25 -15.90
N HIS A 66 -21.00 21.26 -15.09
CA HIS A 66 -21.36 22.65 -15.34
C HIS A 66 -20.48 23.34 -16.41
N GLY A 67 -19.39 22.70 -16.87
CA GLY A 67 -18.48 23.27 -17.85
C GLY A 67 -17.54 24.36 -17.28
N ILE A 68 -17.16 24.25 -16.01
CA ILE A 68 -16.20 25.17 -15.38
C ILE A 68 -14.77 24.78 -15.79
N ASN A 69 -14.13 25.64 -16.59
CA ASN A 69 -12.79 25.37 -17.16
C ASN A 69 -11.63 25.82 -16.26
N TYR A 70 -11.88 26.65 -15.25
CA TYR A 70 -10.86 27.19 -14.36
C TYR A 70 -11.02 26.60 -12.95
N THR A 71 -10.27 25.54 -12.67
CA THR A 71 -10.28 24.86 -11.37
C THR A 71 -8.96 25.09 -10.63
N TYR A 72 -9.05 25.30 -9.32
CA TYR A 72 -7.89 25.36 -8.43
C TYR A 72 -8.03 24.25 -7.39
N HIS A 73 -7.17 23.24 -7.47
CA HIS A 73 -7.13 22.17 -6.48
C HIS A 73 -6.38 22.65 -5.24
N VAL A 74 -7.07 22.74 -4.10
CA VAL A 74 -6.45 23.13 -2.84
C VAL A 74 -5.54 22.00 -2.37
N VAL A 75 -4.23 22.25 -2.38
CA VAL A 75 -3.23 21.29 -1.89
C VAL A 75 -3.06 21.38 -0.38
N PHE A 76 -2.57 20.29 0.23
CA PHE A 76 -2.19 20.30 1.63
C PHE A 76 -1.07 21.32 1.89
N PRO A 77 -1.03 21.96 3.08
CA PRO A 77 0.09 22.77 3.50
C PRO A 77 1.38 21.95 3.54
N SER A 78 2.53 22.61 3.35
CA SER A 78 3.83 21.97 3.58
C SER A 78 3.99 21.54 5.04
N ASP A 79 4.90 20.62 5.33
CA ASP A 79 5.17 20.17 6.72
C ASP A 79 5.47 21.35 7.66
N GLU A 80 6.19 22.36 7.16
CA GLU A 80 6.48 23.58 7.92
C GLU A 80 5.21 24.40 8.19
N GLN A 81 4.33 24.53 7.20
CA GLN A 81 3.05 25.24 7.35
C GLN A 81 2.09 24.47 8.25
N ALA A 82 2.05 23.14 8.15
CA ALA A 82 1.26 22.26 8.99
C ALA A 82 1.68 22.38 10.47
N LEU A 83 2.98 22.37 10.75
CA LEU A 83 3.51 22.61 12.09
C LEU A 83 3.12 23.99 12.61
N LYS A 84 3.22 25.04 11.78
CA LYS A 84 2.79 26.40 12.13
C LYS A 84 1.30 26.45 12.48
N ILE A 85 0.44 25.75 11.72
CA ILE A 85 -1.00 25.65 12.01
C ILE A 85 -1.20 25.00 13.39
N LEU A 86 -0.61 23.83 13.64
CA LEU A 86 -0.70 23.16 14.93
C LEU A 86 -0.27 24.08 16.09
N CYS A 87 0.92 24.69 15.98
CA CYS A 87 1.45 25.55 17.02
C CYS A 87 0.58 26.77 17.29
N ARG A 88 -0.04 27.34 16.25
CA ARG A 88 -0.94 28.49 16.40
C ARG A 88 -2.15 28.14 17.26
N TYR A 89 -2.64 26.91 17.17
CA TYR A 89 -3.75 26.44 18.01
C TYR A 89 -3.28 25.92 19.38
N ALA A 90 -2.15 25.23 19.47
CA ALA A 90 -1.63 24.67 20.72
C ALA A 90 -0.99 25.72 21.64
N PHE A 91 -0.17 26.62 21.08
CA PHE A 91 0.66 27.57 21.85
C PHE A 91 0.30 29.04 21.61
N ARG A 92 -0.63 29.35 20.70
CA ARG A 92 -0.94 30.72 20.24
C ARG A 92 0.24 31.46 19.58
N GLN A 93 1.21 30.71 19.08
CA GLN A 93 2.38 31.21 18.36
C GLN A 93 2.75 30.27 17.22
N SER A 94 3.59 30.71 16.30
CA SER A 94 3.87 29.96 15.06
C SER A 94 4.85 28.80 15.23
N TYR A 95 5.48 28.66 16.39
CA TYR A 95 6.51 27.65 16.64
C TYR A 95 6.30 27.00 18.02
N PRO A 96 6.70 25.74 18.23
CA PRO A 96 6.59 25.11 19.52
C PRO A 96 7.62 25.67 20.51
N HIS A 97 7.38 25.53 21.81
CA HIS A 97 8.43 25.68 22.80
C HIS A 97 9.48 24.57 22.61
N ILE A 98 10.74 24.81 23.00
CA ILE A 98 11.87 23.89 22.75
C ILE A 98 11.55 22.47 23.24
N CYS A 99 10.99 22.32 24.45
CA CYS A 99 10.65 21.02 25.03
C CYS A 99 9.52 20.29 24.27
N PHE A 100 8.63 21.03 23.60
CA PHE A 100 7.51 20.46 22.85
C PHE A 100 7.80 20.25 21.37
N LYS A 101 9.02 20.54 20.90
CA LYS A 101 9.32 20.50 19.46
C LYS A 101 9.10 19.11 18.86
N GLU A 102 9.59 18.08 19.53
CA GLU A 102 9.45 16.70 19.05
C GLU A 102 7.99 16.23 19.09
N LEU A 103 7.29 16.52 20.19
CA LEU A 103 5.87 16.23 20.35
C LEU A 103 5.02 16.91 19.26
N ALA A 104 5.28 18.18 18.97
CA ALA A 104 4.58 18.93 17.93
C ALA A 104 4.82 18.38 16.53
N LEU A 105 6.05 17.96 16.22
CA LEU A 105 6.36 17.28 14.94
C LEU A 105 5.62 15.95 14.82
N ARG A 106 5.63 15.14 15.90
CA ARG A 106 4.94 13.85 15.94
C ARG A 106 3.43 14.00 15.75
N VAL A 107 2.79 14.96 16.43
CA VAL A 107 1.36 15.28 16.25
C VAL A 107 1.07 15.77 14.84
N THR A 108 1.92 16.64 14.28
CA THR A 108 1.74 17.16 12.91
C THR A 108 1.74 16.02 11.90
N LYS A 109 2.70 15.10 12.03
CA LYS A 109 2.82 13.89 11.20
C LYS A 109 1.61 12.96 11.36
N LEU A 110 1.08 12.81 12.58
CA LEU A 110 -0.13 12.03 12.84
C LEU A 110 -1.37 12.61 12.13
N CYS A 111 -1.47 13.95 12.06
CA CYS A 111 -2.58 14.63 11.41
C CYS A 111 -2.47 14.71 9.87
N GLY A 112 -1.38 14.25 9.26
CA GLY A 112 -1.21 14.14 7.81
C GLY A 112 -1.25 15.45 7.02
N ASN A 113 -0.91 16.57 7.66
CA ASN A 113 -1.01 17.93 7.10
C ASN A 113 -2.44 18.43 6.84
N LEU A 114 -3.49 17.71 7.24
CA LEU A 114 -4.87 18.20 7.14
C LEU A 114 -5.09 19.42 8.08
N PRO A 115 -5.33 20.64 7.56
CA PRO A 115 -5.44 21.85 8.40
C PRO A 115 -6.51 21.74 9.50
N LEU A 116 -7.63 21.07 9.18
CA LEU A 116 -8.71 20.85 10.14
C LEU A 116 -8.28 19.94 11.29
N GLY A 117 -7.62 18.81 10.99
CA GLY A 117 -7.11 17.89 12.00
C GLY A 117 -6.10 18.58 12.92
N LEU A 118 -5.15 19.31 12.33
CA LEU A 118 -4.15 20.10 13.07
C LEU A 118 -4.79 21.15 13.98
N ARG A 119 -5.85 21.81 13.52
CA ARG A 119 -6.60 22.79 14.33
C ARG A 119 -7.28 22.15 15.53
N VAL A 120 -8.02 21.05 15.31
CA VAL A 120 -8.79 20.39 16.36
C VAL A 120 -7.85 19.79 17.41
N VAL A 121 -6.86 19.00 16.96
CA VAL A 121 -5.87 18.41 17.85
C VAL A 121 -5.08 19.50 18.56
N GLY A 122 -4.54 20.49 17.83
CA GLY A 122 -3.79 21.59 18.41
C GLY A 122 -4.58 22.36 19.47
N SER A 123 -5.88 22.59 19.25
CA SER A 123 -6.73 23.25 20.25
C SER A 123 -6.91 22.38 21.50
N SER A 124 -7.02 21.07 21.35
CA SER A 124 -7.15 20.12 22.47
C SER A 124 -5.87 19.96 23.31
N LEU A 125 -4.72 20.33 22.74
CA LEU A 125 -3.39 20.26 23.36
C LEU A 125 -3.02 21.54 24.11
N ARG A 126 -3.82 22.59 23.98
CA ARG A 126 -3.53 23.89 24.57
C ARG A 126 -3.54 23.84 26.09
N GLY A 127 -2.45 24.32 26.69
CA GLY A 127 -2.30 24.43 28.14
C GLY A 127 -1.97 23.11 28.85
N LYS A 128 -1.80 22.02 28.09
CA LYS A 128 -1.38 20.71 28.61
C LYS A 128 0.14 20.63 28.78
N ASN A 129 0.59 19.84 29.74
CA ASN A 129 1.99 19.51 29.96
C ASN A 129 2.48 18.40 28.99
N GLU A 130 3.76 18.05 29.06
CA GLU A 130 4.37 17.06 28.15
C GLU A 130 3.78 15.65 28.30
N GLU A 131 3.45 15.21 29.52
CA GLU A 131 2.85 13.90 29.79
C GLU A 131 1.44 13.81 29.19
N GLU A 132 0.63 14.85 29.38
CA GLU A 132 -0.72 14.95 28.80
C GLU A 132 -0.70 15.04 27.26
N TRP A 133 0.37 15.60 26.68
CA TRP A 133 0.58 15.55 25.23
C TRP A 133 0.86 14.14 24.74
N GLU A 134 1.72 13.39 25.43
CA GLU A 134 1.98 11.99 25.10
C GLU A 134 0.70 11.15 25.23
N GLU A 135 -0.15 11.38 26.23
CA GLU A 135 -1.45 10.71 26.31
C GLU A 135 -2.35 10.98 25.10
N VAL A 136 -2.40 12.23 24.62
CA VAL A 136 -3.19 12.59 23.43
C VAL A 136 -2.59 11.99 22.17
N ILE A 137 -1.26 11.96 22.05
CA ILE A 137 -0.53 11.30 20.95
C ILE A 137 -0.87 9.81 20.94
N LEU A 138 -0.80 9.13 22.09
CA LEU A 138 -1.15 7.72 22.23
C LEU A 138 -2.60 7.46 21.82
N LYS A 139 -3.53 8.35 22.21
CA LYS A 139 -4.93 8.26 21.76
C LYS A 139 -5.03 8.40 20.25
N LEU A 140 -4.41 9.42 19.65
CA LEU A 140 -4.40 9.62 18.21
C LEU A 140 -3.78 8.46 17.42
N ASP A 141 -2.78 7.78 17.98
CA ASP A 141 -2.13 6.62 17.35
C ASP A 141 -3.02 5.36 17.42
N THR A 142 -3.74 5.17 18.53
CA THR A 142 -4.50 3.95 18.81
C THR A 142 -5.94 4.01 18.27
N ILE A 143 -6.65 5.10 18.50
CA ILE A 143 -8.06 5.30 18.11
C ILE A 143 -8.30 6.82 17.96
N LEU A 144 -8.63 7.28 16.76
CA LEU A 144 -9.11 8.65 16.55
C LEU A 144 -10.41 8.86 17.38
N ASP A 145 -10.27 9.29 18.64
CA ASP A 145 -11.39 9.50 19.57
C ASP A 145 -11.81 10.97 19.65
N HIS A 146 -11.21 11.81 18.79
CA HIS A 146 -11.67 13.17 18.58
C HIS A 146 -12.93 13.16 17.70
N GLN A 147 -14.09 13.10 18.38
CA GLN A 147 -15.41 13.13 17.75
C GLN A 147 -15.57 14.27 16.74
N ASP A 148 -14.99 15.45 17.01
CA ASP A 148 -15.05 16.59 16.08
C ASP A 148 -14.34 16.35 14.74
N ILE A 149 -13.22 15.61 14.72
CA ILE A 149 -12.53 15.27 13.47
C ILE A 149 -13.29 14.17 12.74
N GLU A 150 -13.77 13.19 13.52
CA GLU A 150 -14.54 12.08 13.01
C GLU A 150 -15.80 12.57 12.30
N GLU A 151 -16.62 13.43 12.93
CA GLU A 151 -17.87 13.92 12.34
C GLU A 151 -17.63 14.68 11.04
N VAL A 152 -16.56 15.48 10.93
CA VAL A 152 -16.27 16.20 9.68
C VAL A 152 -15.83 15.24 8.58
N LEU A 153 -14.94 14.29 8.88
CA LEU A 153 -14.49 13.32 7.87
C LEU A 153 -15.58 12.31 7.48
N LYS A 154 -16.53 12.07 8.39
CA LYS A 154 -17.66 11.15 8.22
C LYS A 154 -18.63 11.61 7.13
N VAL A 155 -18.92 12.91 7.06
CA VAL A 155 -19.77 13.50 6.01
C VAL A 155 -19.28 13.14 4.59
N GLY A 156 -17.96 13.06 4.38
CA GLY A 156 -17.37 12.76 3.07
C GLY A 156 -17.70 11.37 2.51
N TYR A 157 -17.76 10.34 3.37
CA TYR A 157 -18.01 8.95 2.94
C TYR A 157 -19.42 8.43 3.27
N GLU A 158 -20.18 9.04 4.18
CA GLU A 158 -21.54 8.60 4.52
C GLU A 158 -22.52 8.68 3.35
N SER A 159 -22.28 9.61 2.42
CA SER A 159 -23.11 9.79 1.23
C SER A 159 -22.69 8.89 0.05
N LEU A 160 -21.76 7.95 0.26
CA LEU A 160 -21.39 6.94 -0.74
C LEU A 160 -22.48 5.87 -0.85
N HIS A 161 -22.67 5.33 -2.04
CA HIS A 161 -23.47 4.13 -2.23
C HIS A 161 -22.72 2.90 -1.67
N GLU A 162 -23.45 1.81 -1.45
CA GLU A 162 -22.97 0.63 -0.72
C GLU A 162 -21.66 0.03 -1.30
N ASN A 163 -21.53 0.04 -2.63
CA ASN A 163 -20.39 -0.51 -3.33
C ASN A 163 -19.12 0.34 -3.17
N GLU A 164 -19.27 1.66 -3.30
CA GLU A 164 -18.20 2.65 -3.13
C GLU A 164 -17.78 2.75 -1.67
N LEU A 165 -18.74 2.67 -0.74
CA LEU A 165 -18.46 2.57 0.68
C LEU A 165 -17.66 1.29 0.98
N SER A 166 -18.07 0.16 0.40
CA SER A 166 -17.31 -1.09 0.54
C SER A 166 -15.88 -0.93 0.01
N LEU A 167 -15.69 -0.34 -1.16
CA LEU A 167 -14.36 -0.08 -1.73
C LEU A 167 -13.53 0.86 -0.83
N PHE A 168 -14.14 1.94 -0.33
CA PHE A 168 -13.50 2.88 0.61
C PHE A 168 -12.99 2.16 1.87
N LEU A 169 -13.83 1.33 2.50
CA LEU A 169 -13.46 0.59 3.71
C LEU A 169 -12.33 -0.42 3.43
N HIS A 170 -12.39 -1.14 2.30
CA HIS A 170 -11.31 -2.07 1.93
C HIS A 170 -9.99 -1.35 1.62
N ILE A 171 -10.02 -0.15 1.01
CA ILE A 171 -8.82 0.67 0.82
C ILE A 171 -8.25 1.10 2.18
N ALA A 172 -9.10 1.57 3.10
CA ALA A 172 -8.67 1.99 4.43
C ALA A 172 -8.00 0.86 5.23
N VAL A 173 -8.50 -0.38 5.09
CA VAL A 173 -7.99 -1.53 5.83
C VAL A 173 -6.81 -2.19 5.12
N PHE A 174 -6.92 -2.51 3.83
CA PHE A 174 -5.98 -3.40 3.12
C PHE A 174 -5.14 -2.75 2.02
N PHE A 175 -5.63 -1.69 1.35
CA PHE A 175 -5.08 -1.28 0.05
C PHE A 175 -4.59 0.18 -0.03
N ASN A 176 -4.37 0.83 1.11
CA ASN A 176 -3.69 2.13 1.12
C ASN A 176 -2.23 1.94 0.69
N TYR A 177 -1.74 2.81 -0.19
CA TYR A 177 -0.41 2.75 -0.85
C TYR A 177 -0.22 1.58 -1.82
N ASN A 178 -1.31 0.97 -2.30
CA ASN A 178 -1.23 -0.05 -3.35
C ASN A 178 -1.45 0.56 -4.73
N ASP A 179 -0.76 0.00 -5.73
CA ASP A 179 -0.96 0.30 -7.15
C ASP A 179 -2.42 0.12 -7.57
N VAL A 180 -2.92 1.05 -8.39
CA VAL A 180 -4.32 1.06 -8.85
C VAL A 180 -4.69 -0.20 -9.64
N ASP A 181 -3.82 -0.71 -10.50
CA ASP A 181 -4.11 -1.91 -11.31
C ASP A 181 -4.05 -3.19 -10.47
N PHE A 182 -3.17 -3.23 -9.47
CA PHE A 182 -3.19 -4.27 -8.44
C PHE A 182 -4.51 -4.28 -7.68
N VAL A 183 -5.00 -3.12 -7.22
CA VAL A 183 -6.30 -3.03 -6.52
C VAL A 183 -7.46 -3.41 -7.44
N LYS A 184 -7.48 -3.00 -8.72
CA LYS A 184 -8.50 -3.49 -9.67
C LYS A 184 -8.51 -5.01 -9.77
N SER A 185 -7.32 -5.63 -9.80
CA SER A 185 -7.17 -7.09 -9.88
C SER A 185 -7.73 -7.80 -8.64
N MET A 186 -7.57 -7.20 -7.45
CA MET A 186 -8.13 -7.71 -6.19
C MET A 186 -9.66 -7.82 -6.19
N PHE A 187 -10.34 -7.08 -7.07
CA PHE A 187 -11.80 -7.01 -7.16
C PHE A 187 -12.39 -7.48 -8.50
N ALA A 188 -11.59 -8.02 -9.42
CA ALA A 188 -11.97 -8.24 -10.83
C ALA A 188 -13.17 -9.17 -11.12
N ASP A 189 -13.57 -10.04 -10.19
CA ASP A 189 -14.74 -10.95 -10.30
C ASP A 189 -15.98 -10.47 -9.53
N ASN A 190 -15.84 -9.44 -8.71
CA ASN A 190 -17.00 -8.77 -8.16
C ASN A 190 -17.55 -7.94 -9.33
N ASN A 191 -18.81 -8.14 -9.72
CA ASN A 191 -19.53 -7.33 -10.74
C ASN A 191 -19.64 -5.83 -10.37
N LEU A 192 -18.79 -5.35 -9.46
CA LEU A 192 -18.60 -3.97 -9.08
C LEU A 192 -17.79 -3.28 -10.16
N ASP A 193 -18.26 -2.13 -10.65
CA ASP A 193 -17.46 -1.26 -11.48
C ASP A 193 -16.41 -0.54 -10.60
N ILE A 194 -15.33 -1.25 -10.28
CA ILE A 194 -14.24 -0.76 -9.43
C ILE A 194 -13.59 0.47 -10.05
N LYS A 195 -13.54 0.55 -11.38
CA LYS A 195 -13.03 1.72 -12.08
C LYS A 195 -13.90 2.94 -11.79
N HIS A 196 -15.23 2.78 -11.85
CA HIS A 196 -16.17 3.83 -11.46
C HIS A 196 -16.07 4.17 -9.97
N GLY A 197 -16.01 3.17 -9.09
CA GLY A 197 -15.87 3.38 -7.66
C GLY A 197 -14.61 4.17 -7.29
N LEU A 198 -13.44 3.80 -7.83
CA LEU A 198 -12.19 4.54 -7.64
C LEU A 198 -12.32 5.98 -8.16
N LYS A 199 -12.97 6.19 -9.30
CA LYS A 199 -13.23 7.53 -9.85
C LYS A 199 -14.08 8.37 -8.90
N ILE A 200 -15.12 7.80 -8.29
CA ILE A 200 -15.96 8.49 -7.29
C ILE A 200 -15.16 8.85 -6.03
N LEU A 201 -14.34 7.92 -5.52
CA LEU A 201 -13.53 8.19 -4.34
C LEU A 201 -12.50 9.30 -4.60
N VAL A 202 -11.91 9.35 -5.80
CA VAL A 202 -11.04 10.46 -6.23
C VAL A 202 -11.82 11.75 -6.43
N SER A 203 -12.99 11.70 -7.07
CA SER A 203 -13.78 12.91 -7.34
C SER A 203 -14.29 13.58 -6.07
N ARG A 204 -14.51 12.80 -5.01
CA ARG A 204 -14.87 13.23 -3.66
C ARG A 204 -13.68 13.51 -2.75
N SER A 205 -12.46 13.49 -3.29
CA SER A 205 -11.22 13.75 -2.53
C SER A 205 -11.01 12.82 -1.31
N LEU A 206 -11.64 11.64 -1.30
CA LEU A 206 -11.47 10.63 -0.25
C LEU A 206 -10.17 9.83 -0.43
N ILE A 207 -9.70 9.74 -1.67
CA ILE A 207 -8.38 9.21 -2.03
C ILE A 207 -7.79 10.10 -3.12
N HIS A 208 -6.48 10.04 -3.30
CA HIS A 208 -5.85 10.51 -4.53
C HIS A 208 -4.96 9.41 -5.12
N VAL A 209 -4.67 9.49 -6.41
CA VAL A 209 -3.71 8.61 -7.07
C VAL A 209 -2.41 9.38 -7.20
N SER A 210 -1.31 8.81 -6.69
CA SER A 210 0.02 9.41 -6.78
C SER A 210 0.52 9.45 -8.23
N THR A 211 1.62 10.17 -8.47
CA THR A 211 2.27 10.17 -9.78
C THR A 211 2.77 8.79 -10.19
N ASP A 212 3.04 7.92 -9.21
CA ASP A 212 3.53 6.56 -9.41
C ASP A 212 2.39 5.53 -9.59
N GLY A 213 1.14 5.99 -9.58
CA GLY A 213 -0.04 5.15 -9.79
C GLY A 213 -0.59 4.49 -8.52
N GLU A 214 -0.12 4.89 -7.34
CA GLU A 214 -0.55 4.32 -6.06
C GLU A 214 -1.78 5.04 -5.50
N ILE A 215 -2.67 4.29 -4.87
CA ILE A 215 -3.80 4.85 -4.13
C ILE A 215 -3.32 5.37 -2.79
N VAL A 216 -3.58 6.65 -2.52
CA VAL A 216 -3.21 7.29 -1.25
C VAL A 216 -4.47 7.83 -0.57
N MET A 217 -4.83 7.19 0.54
CA MET A 217 -5.81 7.66 1.50
C MET A 217 -5.09 8.38 2.64
N HIS A 218 -5.53 9.59 2.93
CA HIS A 218 -4.97 10.41 4.00
C HIS A 218 -5.07 9.68 5.37
N LYS A 219 -4.02 9.77 6.21
CA LYS A 219 -3.90 9.01 7.47
C LYS A 219 -5.13 9.13 8.38
N LEU A 220 -5.64 10.34 8.61
CA LEU A 220 -6.84 10.54 9.44
C LEU A 220 -8.08 9.88 8.82
N LEU A 221 -8.22 9.92 7.49
CA LEU A 221 -9.37 9.32 6.80
C LEU A 221 -9.28 7.80 6.81
N GLN A 222 -8.07 7.24 6.69
CA GLN A 222 -7.81 5.82 6.88
C GLN A 222 -8.22 5.35 8.28
N GLN A 223 -7.84 6.10 9.31
CA GLN A 223 -8.21 5.80 10.70
C GLN A 223 -9.72 5.88 10.92
N VAL A 224 -10.41 6.91 10.39
CA VAL A 224 -11.87 6.98 10.44
C VAL A 224 -12.52 5.83 9.68
N GLY A 225 -12.00 5.44 8.52
CA GLY A 225 -12.47 4.26 7.78
C GLY A 225 -12.36 2.97 8.59
N ARG A 226 -11.22 2.75 9.26
CA ARG A 226 -11.04 1.60 10.18
C ARG A 226 -12.00 1.66 11.36
N LYS A 227 -12.27 2.85 11.93
CA LYS A 227 -13.25 3.02 13.01
C LYS A 227 -14.69 2.75 12.54
N ALA A 228 -15.03 3.16 11.31
CA ALA A 228 -16.33 2.89 10.72
C ALA A 228 -16.59 1.38 10.58
N VAL A 229 -15.57 0.58 10.23
CA VAL A 229 -15.65 -0.89 10.22
C VAL A 229 -16.03 -1.44 11.61
N ARG A 230 -15.42 -0.93 12.69
CA ARG A 230 -15.72 -1.39 14.08
C ARG A 230 -17.15 -1.12 14.53
N ARG A 231 -17.79 -0.10 13.95
CA ARG A 231 -19.15 0.31 14.30
C ARG A 231 -20.23 -0.35 13.44
N GLU A 232 -19.85 -1.10 12.41
CA GLU A 232 -20.84 -1.88 11.66
C GLU A 232 -21.50 -2.90 12.58
N GLU A 233 -22.82 -3.04 12.47
CA GLU A 233 -23.56 -4.08 13.17
C GLU A 233 -22.94 -5.46 12.89
N PRO A 234 -22.81 -6.37 13.88
CA PRO A 234 -22.10 -7.64 13.71
C PRO A 234 -22.57 -8.49 12.52
N TRP A 235 -23.87 -8.44 12.18
CA TRP A 235 -24.44 -9.18 11.05
C TRP A 235 -24.24 -8.51 9.68
N LYS A 236 -23.89 -7.22 9.65
CA LYS A 236 -23.53 -6.45 8.44
C LYS A 236 -22.03 -6.31 8.27
N CYS A 237 -21.25 -6.60 9.32
CA CYS A 237 -19.81 -6.41 9.35
C CYS A 237 -19.12 -7.14 8.17
N ARG A 238 -18.52 -6.34 7.29
CA ARG A 238 -17.84 -6.83 6.07
C ARG A 238 -16.39 -7.19 6.33
N ILE A 239 -15.75 -6.52 7.29
CA ILE A 239 -14.32 -6.68 7.57
C ILE A 239 -14.13 -6.87 9.07
N LEU A 240 -13.51 -7.96 9.49
CA LEU A 240 -13.15 -8.17 10.88
C LEU A 240 -11.75 -7.61 11.14
N ILE A 241 -11.63 -6.73 12.14
CA ILE A 241 -10.34 -6.12 12.54
C ILE A 241 -10.06 -6.20 14.05
N GLU A 242 -11.07 -6.50 14.87
CA GLU A 242 -10.90 -6.58 16.32
C GLU A 242 -10.43 -7.98 16.72
N THR A 243 -9.23 -8.06 17.29
CA THR A 243 -8.58 -9.31 17.70
C THR A 243 -9.48 -10.25 18.51
N PRO A 244 -10.20 -9.81 19.58
CA PRO A 244 -11.07 -10.71 20.34
C PRO A 244 -12.22 -11.31 19.51
N ASP A 245 -12.81 -10.50 18.62
CA ASP A 245 -13.90 -10.93 17.75
C ASP A 245 -13.41 -11.92 16.69
N ILE A 246 -12.22 -11.67 16.13
CA ILE A 246 -11.57 -12.57 15.17
C ILE A 246 -11.27 -13.91 15.86
N CYS A 247 -10.72 -13.91 17.07
CA CYS A 247 -10.49 -15.14 17.84
C CYS A 247 -11.79 -15.94 18.06
N ASP A 248 -12.89 -15.32 18.53
CA ASP A 248 -14.17 -16.03 18.71
C ASP A 248 -14.71 -16.59 17.39
N VAL A 249 -14.55 -15.84 16.29
CA VAL A 249 -14.99 -16.27 14.95
C VAL A 249 -14.19 -17.46 14.45
N LEU A 250 -12.86 -17.44 14.59
CA LEU A 250 -11.96 -18.50 14.11
C LEU A 250 -12.05 -19.76 15.00
N GLU A 251 -12.12 -19.60 16.32
CA GLU A 251 -12.19 -20.71 17.27
C GLU A 251 -13.56 -21.42 17.20
N ARG A 252 -14.66 -20.65 17.18
CA ARG A 252 -16.02 -21.21 17.28
C ARG A 252 -16.72 -21.35 15.93
N ALA A 253 -16.03 -21.05 14.83
CA ALA A 253 -16.59 -21.05 13.47
C ALA A 253 -17.91 -20.25 13.39
N LYS A 254 -17.94 -19.05 13.98
CA LYS A 254 -19.13 -18.18 14.05
C LYS A 254 -19.20 -17.11 12.96
N GLY A 255 -18.31 -17.17 11.97
CA GLY A 255 -18.29 -16.23 10.86
C GLY A 255 -19.63 -16.13 10.10
N SER A 256 -19.79 -15.04 9.36
CA SER A 256 -21.01 -14.74 8.59
C SER A 256 -20.72 -14.64 7.09
N ARG A 257 -21.76 -14.75 6.26
CA ARG A 257 -21.64 -14.55 4.81
C ARG A 257 -21.34 -13.10 4.42
N ALA A 258 -21.49 -12.14 5.33
CA ALA A 258 -21.18 -10.73 5.06
C ALA A 258 -19.67 -10.47 5.06
N VAL A 259 -18.89 -11.28 5.79
CA VAL A 259 -17.45 -11.10 5.93
C VAL A 259 -16.74 -11.35 4.59
N SER A 260 -16.10 -10.30 4.07
CA SER A 260 -15.24 -10.31 2.90
C SER A 260 -13.77 -10.11 3.22
N GLY A 261 -13.44 -9.60 4.41
CA GLY A 261 -12.05 -9.37 4.84
C GLY A 261 -11.81 -9.70 6.32
N ILE A 262 -10.60 -10.16 6.64
CA ILE A 262 -10.08 -10.33 8.00
C ILE A 262 -8.68 -9.71 8.04
N LEU A 263 -8.48 -8.75 8.93
CA LEU A 263 -7.17 -8.18 9.26
C LEU A 263 -6.87 -8.52 10.72
N PHE A 264 -6.00 -9.49 10.95
CA PHE A 264 -5.74 -10.06 12.26
C PHE A 264 -4.30 -9.80 12.69
N ASP A 265 -4.14 -8.97 13.71
CA ASP A 265 -2.85 -8.72 14.35
C ASP A 265 -2.67 -9.70 15.51
N ILE A 266 -1.64 -10.56 15.40
CA ILE A 266 -1.34 -11.61 16.38
C ILE A 266 -0.23 -11.23 17.35
N SER A 267 0.33 -10.02 17.26
CA SER A 267 1.49 -9.62 18.07
C SER A 267 1.29 -9.71 19.59
N ASP A 268 0.08 -9.41 20.08
CA ASP A 268 -0.23 -9.35 21.51
C ASP A 268 -1.03 -10.58 21.99
N ILE A 269 -1.06 -11.67 21.23
CA ILE A 269 -1.85 -12.87 21.56
C ILE A 269 -0.93 -14.01 21.97
N ASP A 270 -1.21 -14.60 23.13
CA ASP A 270 -0.42 -15.71 23.65
C ASP A 270 -0.67 -17.02 22.88
N GLU A 271 -1.94 -17.35 22.60
CA GLU A 271 -2.34 -18.57 21.91
C GLU A 271 -3.57 -18.30 21.02
N VAL A 272 -3.52 -18.76 19.76
CA VAL A 272 -4.64 -18.66 18.80
C VAL A 272 -5.08 -20.07 18.40
N SER A 273 -6.33 -20.42 18.72
CA SER A 273 -6.95 -21.66 18.27
C SER A 273 -7.83 -21.42 17.04
N ILE A 274 -7.55 -22.13 15.94
CA ILE A 274 -8.32 -22.05 14.71
C ILE A 274 -9.07 -23.37 14.48
N SER A 275 -10.39 -23.31 14.38
CA SER A 275 -11.21 -24.49 14.03
C SER A 275 -10.98 -24.89 12.58
N SER A 276 -11.00 -26.20 12.28
CA SER A 276 -10.93 -26.67 10.88
C SER A 276 -12.09 -26.17 10.01
N ARG A 277 -13.19 -25.75 10.67
CA ARG A 277 -14.38 -25.16 10.03
C ARG A 277 -14.44 -23.64 10.12
N ALA A 278 -13.39 -22.96 10.59
CA ALA A 278 -13.36 -21.52 10.84
C ALA A 278 -13.92 -20.71 9.65
N PHE A 279 -13.45 -21.02 8.44
CA PHE A 279 -13.83 -20.29 7.22
C PHE A 279 -15.10 -20.81 6.54
N LYS A 280 -15.66 -21.95 6.97
CA LYS A 280 -16.78 -22.61 6.29
C LYS A 280 -18.04 -21.75 6.20
N ARG A 281 -18.27 -20.87 7.19
CA ARG A 281 -19.41 -19.94 7.23
C ARG A 281 -19.13 -18.56 6.61
N MET A 282 -17.92 -18.36 6.06
CA MET A 282 -17.50 -17.11 5.40
C MET A 282 -17.18 -17.37 3.92
N PRO A 283 -18.14 -17.84 3.10
CA PRO A 283 -17.89 -18.18 1.69
C PRO A 283 -17.54 -16.98 0.82
N ASN A 284 -17.78 -15.75 1.30
CA ASN A 284 -17.47 -14.50 0.61
C ASN A 284 -16.14 -13.89 1.09
N LEU A 285 -15.39 -14.55 1.98
CA LEU A 285 -14.09 -14.09 2.44
C LEU A 285 -13.11 -14.09 1.27
N ARG A 286 -12.55 -12.92 0.99
CA ARG A 286 -11.62 -12.67 -0.12
C ARG A 286 -10.26 -12.20 0.35
N PHE A 287 -10.21 -11.51 1.48
CA PHE A 287 -8.98 -10.91 1.98
C PHE A 287 -8.68 -11.44 3.38
N LEU A 288 -7.64 -12.25 3.51
CA LEU A 288 -7.17 -12.74 4.80
C LEU A 288 -5.74 -12.25 5.01
N LYS A 289 -5.55 -11.43 6.04
CA LYS A 289 -4.23 -10.95 6.46
C LYS A 289 -4.02 -11.19 7.94
N ILE A 290 -3.10 -12.09 8.26
CA ILE A 290 -2.64 -12.44 9.60
C ILE A 290 -1.18 -12.00 9.70
N TYR A 291 -0.89 -11.05 10.59
CA TYR A 291 0.40 -10.36 10.64
C TYR A 291 0.78 -9.97 12.07
N LYS A 292 2.03 -9.56 12.26
CA LYS A 292 2.58 -9.05 13.52
C LYS A 292 2.92 -7.57 13.37
N SER A 293 2.31 -6.70 14.17
CA SER A 293 2.66 -5.27 14.22
C SER A 293 3.88 -4.95 15.08
N LYS A 294 4.27 -5.84 15.99
CA LYS A 294 5.41 -5.70 16.91
C LYS A 294 6.34 -6.92 16.82
N GLU A 295 7.64 -6.68 16.98
CA GLU A 295 8.64 -7.73 17.15
C GLU A 295 8.49 -8.38 18.54
N GLY A 296 8.39 -9.72 18.60
CA GLY A 296 8.37 -10.47 19.86
C GLY A 296 7.03 -11.05 20.32
N GLY A 297 6.03 -11.20 19.45
CA GLY A 297 4.79 -11.94 19.74
C GLY A 297 4.87 -13.45 19.44
N ASN A 298 3.98 -14.25 20.03
CA ASN A 298 3.93 -15.70 19.79
C ASN A 298 3.49 -16.02 18.35
N ASP A 299 3.97 -17.14 17.82
CA ASP A 299 3.51 -17.69 16.55
C ASP A 299 2.24 -18.52 16.78
N ILE A 300 1.40 -18.63 15.75
CA ILE A 300 0.34 -19.64 15.79
C ILE A 300 1.03 -20.99 15.67
N GLU A 301 1.08 -21.77 16.75
CA GLU A 301 1.91 -22.99 16.78
C GLU A 301 1.39 -24.11 15.88
N ASN A 302 0.08 -24.19 15.67
CA ASN A 302 -0.53 -25.24 14.86
C ASN A 302 -1.87 -24.78 14.25
N ILE A 303 -2.14 -25.21 13.02
CA ILE A 303 -3.46 -25.10 12.42
C ILE A 303 -3.93 -26.47 11.91
N PRO A 304 -5.24 -26.76 11.94
CA PRO A 304 -5.76 -28.05 11.51
C PRO A 304 -5.33 -28.41 10.08
N GLU A 305 -4.86 -29.64 9.87
CA GLU A 305 -4.45 -30.12 8.54
C GLU A 305 -5.62 -30.14 7.54
N ASP A 306 -6.85 -30.31 8.02
CA ASP A 306 -8.10 -30.34 7.26
C ASP A 306 -8.74 -28.96 7.08
N ILE A 307 -8.01 -27.86 7.33
CA ILE A 307 -8.56 -26.51 7.19
C ILE A 307 -9.01 -26.21 5.76
N GLU A 308 -10.28 -25.80 5.61
CA GLU A 308 -10.87 -25.47 4.31
C GLU A 308 -10.81 -23.95 4.07
N PHE A 309 -9.88 -23.51 3.23
CA PHE A 309 -9.82 -22.11 2.81
C PHE A 309 -10.97 -21.75 1.85
N PRO A 310 -11.48 -20.50 1.88
CA PRO A 310 -12.50 -20.05 0.94
C PRO A 310 -12.03 -20.17 -0.53
N PRO A 311 -12.86 -20.69 -1.45
CA PRO A 311 -12.44 -20.95 -2.83
C PRO A 311 -12.22 -19.68 -3.67
N ARG A 312 -12.70 -18.52 -3.23
CA ARG A 312 -12.59 -17.22 -3.93
C ARG A 312 -11.62 -16.27 -3.23
N LEU A 313 -10.68 -16.81 -2.46
CA LEU A 313 -9.67 -16.00 -1.78
C LEU A 313 -8.80 -15.26 -2.81
N ARG A 314 -8.59 -13.97 -2.58
CA ARG A 314 -7.84 -13.05 -3.46
C ARG A 314 -6.51 -12.64 -2.82
N LEU A 315 -6.51 -12.42 -1.51
CA LEU A 315 -5.33 -12.15 -0.70
C LEU A 315 -5.23 -13.20 0.41
N LEU A 316 -4.09 -13.88 0.45
CA LEU A 316 -3.65 -14.64 1.61
C LEU A 316 -2.31 -14.08 2.07
N HIS A 317 -2.33 -13.33 3.16
CA HIS A 317 -1.14 -12.91 3.90
C HIS A 317 -1.17 -13.64 5.24
N TRP A 318 -0.15 -14.43 5.53
CA TRP A 318 -0.02 -15.14 6.80
C TRP A 318 1.45 -15.19 7.22
N GLU A 319 1.83 -14.32 8.15
CA GLU A 319 3.15 -14.33 8.78
C GLU A 319 3.26 -15.49 9.78
N ALA A 320 4.41 -16.17 9.78
CA ALA A 320 4.66 -17.34 10.61
C ALA A 320 3.63 -18.46 10.44
N TYR A 321 3.32 -18.80 9.18
CA TYR A 321 2.43 -19.93 8.87
C TYR A 321 3.07 -21.25 9.36
N PRO A 322 2.38 -22.01 10.25
CA PRO A 322 3.02 -23.10 11.01
C PRO A 322 3.12 -24.43 10.27
N ASN A 323 2.26 -24.68 9.29
CA ASN A 323 2.23 -25.97 8.63
C ASN A 323 3.32 -26.05 7.57
N LYS A 324 3.82 -27.27 7.35
CA LYS A 324 4.89 -27.56 6.40
C LYS A 324 4.48 -27.48 4.93
N CYS A 325 3.17 -27.45 4.67
CA CYS A 325 2.57 -27.37 3.34
C CYS A 325 1.17 -26.73 3.45
N LEU A 326 0.69 -26.08 2.37
CA LEU A 326 -0.72 -25.68 2.29
C LEU A 326 -1.61 -26.92 2.10
N PRO A 327 -2.84 -26.92 2.63
CA PRO A 327 -3.70 -28.10 2.58
C PRO A 327 -4.08 -28.44 1.12
N PRO A 328 -4.30 -29.72 0.78
CA PRO A 328 -4.71 -30.13 -0.57
C PRO A 328 -6.05 -29.52 -1.04
N THR A 329 -6.88 -29.07 -0.09
CA THR A 329 -8.14 -28.37 -0.33
C THR A 329 -7.96 -26.90 -0.69
N PHE A 330 -6.73 -26.39 -0.73
CA PHE A 330 -6.43 -25.02 -1.13
C PHE A 330 -6.54 -24.86 -2.64
N HIS A 331 -7.42 -23.96 -3.09
CA HIS A 331 -7.68 -23.70 -4.50
C HIS A 331 -7.26 -22.26 -4.87
N PRO A 332 -6.04 -22.05 -5.41
CA PRO A 332 -5.51 -20.69 -5.67
C PRO A 332 -6.02 -20.05 -6.97
N GLU A 333 -7.08 -20.57 -7.59
CA GLU A 333 -7.56 -20.13 -8.91
C GLU A 333 -7.88 -18.62 -8.95
N TYR A 334 -8.42 -18.09 -7.86
CA TYR A 334 -8.77 -16.68 -7.69
C TYR A 334 -7.70 -15.86 -6.97
N LEU A 335 -6.61 -16.49 -6.51
CA LEU A 335 -5.60 -15.81 -5.70
C LEU A 335 -4.82 -14.79 -6.55
N VAL A 336 -4.70 -13.57 -6.03
CA VAL A 336 -3.94 -12.47 -6.65
C VAL A 336 -2.63 -12.23 -5.91
N GLN A 337 -2.64 -12.34 -4.59
CA GLN A 337 -1.44 -12.25 -3.76
C GLN A 337 -1.38 -13.38 -2.74
N LEU A 338 -0.24 -14.07 -2.72
CA LEU A 338 0.16 -14.99 -1.67
C LEU A 338 1.40 -14.44 -0.96
N ASN A 339 1.28 -14.20 0.33
CA ASN A 339 2.37 -13.76 1.19
C ASN A 339 2.41 -14.67 2.40
N LEU A 340 3.46 -15.49 2.51
CA LEU A 340 3.69 -16.40 3.61
C LEU A 340 5.08 -16.10 4.14
N ARG A 341 5.25 -14.99 4.86
CA ARG A 341 6.55 -14.61 5.39
C ARG A 341 6.89 -15.38 6.67
N ASP A 342 8.16 -15.64 6.86
CA ASP A 342 8.73 -16.28 8.06
C ASP A 342 8.03 -17.62 8.42
N ASN A 343 7.63 -18.38 7.39
CA ASN A 343 6.86 -19.61 7.53
C ASN A 343 7.72 -20.86 7.82
N GLU A 344 7.04 -21.96 8.16
CA GLU A 344 7.63 -23.29 8.38
C GLU A 344 7.43 -24.25 7.19
N LEU A 345 7.12 -23.73 6.00
CA LEU A 345 6.89 -24.54 4.80
C LEU A 345 8.18 -25.24 4.37
N GLU A 346 8.05 -26.54 4.09
CA GLU A 346 9.05 -27.28 3.33
C GLU A 346 8.72 -27.26 1.83
N LYS A 347 7.43 -27.13 1.50
CA LYS A 347 6.86 -27.10 0.15
C LYS A 347 5.58 -26.26 0.15
N LEU A 348 5.24 -25.62 -0.97
CA LEU A 348 4.03 -24.79 -1.04
C LEU A 348 2.73 -25.61 -1.16
N TRP A 349 2.64 -26.50 -2.14
CA TRP A 349 1.52 -27.41 -2.39
C TRP A 349 1.93 -28.56 -3.31
N GLU A 350 1.11 -29.61 -3.34
CA GLU A 350 1.27 -30.74 -4.27
C GLU A 350 0.56 -30.50 -5.61
N GLY A 351 1.16 -31.03 -6.68
CA GLY A 351 0.62 -30.97 -8.04
C GLY A 351 0.66 -29.59 -8.70
N THR A 352 0.19 -29.53 -9.94
CA THR A 352 0.10 -28.29 -10.72
C THR A 352 -1.19 -27.54 -10.37
N GLN A 353 -1.05 -26.25 -10.06
CA GLN A 353 -2.16 -25.38 -9.69
C GLN A 353 -2.57 -24.44 -10.83
N ARG A 354 -3.82 -23.95 -10.78
CA ARG A 354 -4.29 -22.86 -11.65
C ARG A 354 -3.95 -21.53 -10.99
N LEU A 355 -2.97 -20.81 -11.53
CA LEU A 355 -2.43 -19.58 -10.95
C LEU A 355 -2.64 -18.36 -11.85
N GLN A 356 -3.68 -18.38 -12.69
CA GLN A 356 -3.89 -17.36 -13.72
C GLN A 356 -4.05 -15.96 -13.15
N ASN A 357 -4.58 -15.80 -11.92
CA ASN A 357 -4.77 -14.49 -11.29
C ASN A 357 -3.60 -14.03 -10.43
N LEU A 358 -2.63 -14.92 -10.14
CA LEU A 358 -1.56 -14.64 -9.19
C LEU A 358 -0.62 -13.57 -9.78
N GLN A 359 -0.45 -12.48 -9.04
CA GLN A 359 0.43 -11.35 -9.39
C GLN A 359 1.63 -11.28 -8.46
N LYS A 360 1.44 -11.55 -7.17
CA LYS A 360 2.51 -11.45 -6.16
C LYS A 360 2.66 -12.74 -5.37
N LEU A 361 3.89 -13.24 -5.26
CA LEU A 361 4.26 -14.36 -4.40
C LEU A 361 5.44 -13.96 -3.52
N ASP A 362 5.24 -13.98 -2.21
CA ASP A 362 6.24 -13.62 -1.21
C ASP A 362 6.41 -14.79 -0.22
N LEU A 363 7.61 -15.36 -0.23
CA LEU A 363 8.07 -16.44 0.64
C LEU A 363 9.29 -15.99 1.45
N PHE A 364 9.38 -14.70 1.78
CA PHE A 364 10.47 -14.18 2.58
C PHE A 364 10.63 -14.95 3.90
N GLY A 365 11.85 -15.29 4.29
CA GLY A 365 12.14 -15.93 5.58
C GLY A 365 11.79 -17.42 5.66
N SER A 366 11.53 -18.09 4.54
CA SER A 366 11.17 -19.52 4.52
C SER A 366 12.39 -20.44 4.69
N LEU A 367 12.92 -20.56 5.91
CA LEU A 367 14.19 -21.24 6.21
C LEU A 367 14.21 -22.73 5.75
N ASN A 368 13.07 -23.40 5.90
CA ASN A 368 12.90 -24.83 5.64
C ASN A 368 12.43 -25.15 4.22
N PHE A 369 12.18 -24.14 3.39
CA PHE A 369 11.60 -24.32 2.06
C PHE A 369 12.61 -24.90 1.07
N LYS A 370 12.31 -26.09 0.52
CA LYS A 370 13.26 -26.89 -0.27
C LYS A 370 13.03 -26.77 -1.77
N GLU A 371 11.77 -26.76 -2.20
CA GLU A 371 11.39 -26.84 -3.60
C GLU A 371 10.27 -25.86 -3.95
N LEU A 372 10.41 -25.19 -5.09
CA LEU A 372 9.36 -24.36 -5.68
C LEU A 372 8.38 -25.23 -6.46
N PRO A 373 7.06 -24.94 -6.40
CA PRO A 373 6.09 -25.62 -7.23
C PRO A 373 6.22 -25.21 -8.70
N ASP A 374 5.53 -25.92 -9.59
CA ASP A 374 5.42 -25.51 -10.98
C ASP A 374 4.59 -24.22 -11.12
N LEU A 375 5.26 -23.10 -11.43
CA LEU A 375 4.65 -21.79 -11.67
C LEU A 375 4.32 -21.54 -13.16
N SER A 376 4.34 -22.56 -14.01
CA SER A 376 4.07 -22.42 -15.46
C SER A 376 2.75 -21.73 -15.79
N ASN A 377 1.73 -21.90 -14.95
CA ASN A 377 0.40 -21.30 -15.10
C ASN A 377 0.27 -19.89 -14.48
N ALA A 378 1.31 -19.37 -13.82
CA ALA A 378 1.30 -18.06 -13.16
C ALA A 378 1.65 -16.92 -14.15
N SER A 379 0.92 -16.87 -15.27
CA SER A 379 1.20 -15.93 -16.38
C SER A 379 1.05 -14.45 -16.02
N ASN A 380 0.36 -14.13 -14.92
CA ASN A 380 0.18 -12.78 -14.41
C ASN A 380 1.15 -12.38 -13.29
N LEU A 381 2.05 -13.28 -12.87
CA LEU A 381 3.00 -13.03 -11.79
C LEU A 381 3.95 -11.89 -12.19
N ASP A 382 3.96 -10.81 -11.43
CA ASP A 382 4.79 -9.62 -11.65
C ASP A 382 5.88 -9.43 -10.58
N SER A 383 5.71 -10.00 -9.38
CA SER A 383 6.65 -9.89 -8.27
C SER A 383 6.81 -11.23 -7.55
N LEU A 384 8.06 -11.65 -7.35
CA LEU A 384 8.45 -12.85 -6.64
C LEU A 384 9.58 -12.56 -5.65
N ASP A 385 9.32 -12.80 -4.36
CA ASP A 385 10.33 -12.71 -3.30
C ASP A 385 10.58 -14.09 -2.66
N LEU A 386 11.83 -14.53 -2.72
CA LEU A 386 12.34 -15.79 -2.15
C LEU A 386 13.45 -15.54 -1.13
N SER A 387 13.59 -14.31 -0.65
CA SER A 387 14.62 -13.93 0.32
C SER A 387 14.54 -14.79 1.58
N GLY A 388 15.67 -15.23 2.12
CA GLY A 388 15.70 -16.11 3.29
C GLY A 388 15.23 -17.55 3.03
N CYS A 389 14.97 -17.94 1.77
CA CYS A 389 14.75 -19.34 1.40
C CYS A 389 16.08 -20.13 1.43
N GLU A 390 16.60 -20.40 2.61
CA GLU A 390 17.94 -20.94 2.81
C GLU A 390 18.11 -22.38 2.34
N SER A 391 17.02 -23.16 2.38
CA SER A 391 17.01 -24.56 1.99
C SER A 391 16.78 -24.79 0.49
N LEU A 392 16.45 -23.73 -0.26
CA LEU A 392 16.20 -23.78 -1.69
C LEU A 392 17.50 -24.04 -2.45
N VAL A 393 17.50 -25.09 -3.28
CA VAL A 393 18.71 -25.54 -4.01
C VAL A 393 18.68 -25.10 -5.47
N GLU A 394 17.50 -25.11 -6.10
CA GLU A 394 17.34 -24.83 -7.52
C GLU A 394 16.06 -24.03 -7.80
N ILE A 395 16.09 -23.24 -8.88
CA ILE A 395 14.89 -22.63 -9.44
C ILE A 395 14.38 -23.49 -10.60
N PRO A 396 13.08 -23.86 -10.65
CA PRO A 396 12.56 -24.74 -11.68
C PRO A 396 12.53 -24.07 -13.06
N SER A 397 12.70 -24.88 -14.11
CA SER A 397 12.72 -24.41 -15.52
C SER A 397 11.39 -23.79 -15.99
N SER A 398 10.29 -24.01 -15.27
CA SER A 398 8.97 -23.43 -15.53
C SER A 398 8.95 -21.90 -15.43
N PHE A 399 9.95 -21.30 -14.78
CA PHE A 399 10.12 -19.84 -14.67
C PHE A 399 10.19 -19.15 -16.04
N ARG A 400 10.60 -19.86 -17.11
CA ARG A 400 10.59 -19.34 -18.49
C ARG A 400 9.22 -18.84 -18.97
N ASN A 401 8.13 -19.30 -18.34
CA ASN A 401 6.76 -18.95 -18.69
C ASN A 401 6.23 -17.71 -17.93
N LEU A 402 7.02 -17.14 -17.01
CA LEU A 402 6.63 -15.99 -16.18
C LEU A 402 6.79 -14.67 -16.96
N HIS A 403 6.06 -14.53 -18.07
CA HIS A 403 6.25 -13.45 -19.04
C HIS A 403 5.94 -12.04 -18.50
N LYS A 404 5.23 -11.91 -17.37
CA LYS A 404 4.94 -10.61 -16.72
C LYS A 404 5.81 -10.31 -15.51
N LEU A 405 6.74 -11.19 -15.13
CA LEU A 405 7.59 -11.00 -13.96
C LEU A 405 8.47 -9.77 -14.15
N LYS A 406 8.31 -8.77 -13.29
CA LYS A 406 9.06 -7.52 -13.27
C LYS A 406 10.14 -7.51 -12.20
N GLN A 407 9.87 -8.14 -11.07
CA GLN A 407 10.73 -8.12 -9.89
C GLN A 407 11.01 -9.54 -9.38
N LEU A 408 12.30 -9.86 -9.21
CA LEU A 408 12.75 -11.09 -8.57
C LEU A 408 13.76 -10.75 -7.47
N THR A 409 13.45 -11.15 -6.23
CA THR A 409 14.31 -10.92 -5.07
C THR A 409 14.71 -12.25 -4.43
N MET A 410 16.01 -12.46 -4.25
CA MET A 410 16.63 -13.64 -3.65
C MET A 410 17.79 -13.19 -2.74
N LEU A 411 17.46 -12.69 -1.55
CA LEU A 411 18.46 -12.38 -0.53
C LEU A 411 18.74 -13.63 0.33
N LEU A 412 19.99 -13.91 0.68
CA LEU A 412 20.38 -14.97 1.61
C LEU A 412 19.87 -16.38 1.24
N CYS A 413 19.73 -16.70 -0.05
CA CYS A 413 19.44 -18.08 -0.51
C CYS A 413 20.72 -18.92 -0.50
N ILE A 414 21.20 -19.28 0.69
CA ILE A 414 22.57 -19.80 0.92
C ILE A 414 22.87 -21.17 0.26
N LYS A 415 21.86 -22.01 -0.02
CA LYS A 415 22.03 -23.31 -0.69
C LYS A 415 21.78 -23.25 -2.20
N LEU A 416 21.32 -22.11 -2.72
CA LEU A 416 20.96 -21.95 -4.12
C LEU A 416 22.18 -22.14 -5.02
N GLN A 417 22.10 -23.11 -5.92
CA GLN A 417 23.20 -23.50 -6.81
C GLN A 417 22.86 -23.30 -8.29
N VAL A 418 21.61 -23.60 -8.66
CA VAL A 418 21.18 -23.65 -10.06
C VAL A 418 20.06 -22.63 -10.30
N VAL A 419 20.31 -21.70 -11.21
CA VAL A 419 19.28 -20.86 -11.82
C VAL A 419 19.33 -21.11 -13.33
N PRO A 420 18.23 -21.54 -13.97
CA PRO A 420 18.26 -21.97 -15.37
C PRO A 420 18.75 -20.88 -16.36
N ASP A 421 19.37 -21.32 -17.46
CA ASP A 421 20.00 -20.42 -18.44
C ASP A 421 18.99 -19.68 -19.34
N HIS A 422 17.74 -20.16 -19.44
CA HIS A 422 16.69 -19.62 -20.32
C HIS A 422 15.79 -18.58 -19.64
N PHE A 423 16.33 -17.81 -18.70
CA PHE A 423 15.65 -16.80 -17.87
C PHE A 423 15.38 -15.46 -18.59
N ASN A 424 15.34 -15.45 -19.93
CA ASN A 424 15.20 -14.23 -20.72
C ASN A 424 13.74 -13.72 -20.68
N LEU A 425 13.30 -13.28 -19.51
CA LEU A 425 11.98 -12.74 -19.25
C LEU A 425 11.96 -11.27 -19.69
N ALA A 426 11.29 -11.00 -20.82
CA ALA A 426 11.26 -9.67 -21.42
C ALA A 426 10.73 -8.57 -20.46
N SER A 427 9.87 -8.92 -19.51
CA SER A 427 9.28 -7.97 -18.56
C SER A 427 10.13 -7.71 -17.31
N LEU A 428 11.22 -8.47 -17.09
CA LEU A 428 12.01 -8.40 -15.86
C LEU A 428 12.85 -7.11 -15.85
N THR A 429 12.57 -6.23 -14.88
CA THR A 429 13.22 -4.93 -14.73
C THR A 429 14.14 -4.86 -13.51
N SER A 430 13.86 -5.63 -12.45
CA SER A 430 14.65 -5.62 -11.23
C SER A 430 14.99 -7.03 -10.78
N VAL A 431 16.28 -7.29 -10.53
CA VAL A 431 16.79 -8.55 -9.98
C VAL A 431 17.73 -8.27 -8.83
N VAL A 432 17.47 -8.91 -7.69
CA VAL A 432 18.32 -8.81 -6.50
C VAL A 432 18.73 -10.22 -6.06
N MET A 433 20.03 -10.51 -6.07
CA MET A 433 20.63 -11.78 -5.67
C MET A 433 21.83 -11.51 -4.76
N VAL A 434 21.59 -11.35 -3.46
CA VAL A 434 22.65 -11.01 -2.49
C VAL A 434 22.76 -12.12 -1.45
N GLY A 435 23.96 -12.58 -1.13
CA GLY A 435 24.18 -13.64 -0.14
C GLY A 435 23.84 -15.05 -0.64
N CYS A 436 23.80 -15.24 -1.97
CA CYS A 436 23.62 -16.56 -2.59
C CYS A 436 24.97 -17.28 -2.73
N TRP A 437 25.56 -17.69 -1.61
CA TRP A 437 26.97 -18.14 -1.53
C TRP A 437 27.34 -19.43 -2.28
N LYS A 438 26.39 -20.11 -2.92
CA LYS A 438 26.66 -21.29 -3.77
C LYS A 438 26.33 -21.05 -5.24
N LEU A 439 25.85 -19.86 -5.59
CA LEU A 439 25.49 -19.51 -6.95
C LEU A 439 26.76 -19.27 -7.77
N ARG A 440 27.00 -20.13 -8.76
CA ARG A 440 28.21 -20.11 -9.62
C ARG A 440 27.97 -19.53 -11.01
N LYS A 441 26.71 -19.40 -11.43
CA LYS A 441 26.34 -18.90 -12.76
C LYS A 441 25.19 -17.92 -12.64
N LEU A 442 25.27 -16.85 -13.42
CA LEU A 442 24.18 -15.92 -13.56
C LEU A 442 23.11 -16.52 -14.48
N PRO A 443 21.81 -16.41 -14.17
CA PRO A 443 20.76 -16.67 -15.16
C PRO A 443 20.92 -15.80 -16.40
N GLY A 444 20.39 -16.26 -17.53
CA GLY A 444 20.25 -15.42 -18.72
C GLY A 444 19.26 -14.29 -18.48
N ILE A 445 19.72 -13.09 -18.09
CA ILE A 445 18.86 -11.92 -17.80
C ILE A 445 18.55 -11.14 -19.09
N SER A 446 17.32 -10.63 -19.17
CA SER A 446 16.82 -9.80 -20.27
C SER A 446 17.54 -8.45 -20.40
N ARG A 447 17.61 -7.94 -21.63
CA ARG A 447 18.16 -6.61 -21.95
C ARG A 447 17.33 -5.44 -21.40
N ASN A 448 16.12 -5.72 -20.92
CA ASN A 448 15.22 -4.72 -20.34
C ASN A 448 15.46 -4.46 -18.85
N ILE A 449 16.43 -5.14 -18.23
CA ILE A 449 16.79 -4.92 -16.84
C ILE A 449 17.20 -3.46 -16.60
N THR A 450 16.65 -2.84 -15.55
CA THR A 450 16.96 -1.47 -15.12
C THR A 450 17.75 -1.45 -13.81
N SER A 451 17.52 -2.43 -12.93
CA SER A 451 18.22 -2.58 -11.67
C SER A 451 18.72 -3.99 -11.47
N LEU A 452 20.02 -4.14 -11.20
CA LEU A 452 20.64 -5.41 -10.87
C LEU A 452 21.52 -5.25 -9.63
N SER A 453 21.23 -6.04 -8.60
CA SER A 453 22.07 -6.13 -7.42
C SER A 453 22.50 -7.57 -7.21
N ILE A 454 23.80 -7.83 -7.28
CA ILE A 454 24.38 -9.15 -7.09
C ILE A 454 25.58 -9.02 -6.18
N ALA A 455 25.56 -9.70 -5.05
CA ALA A 455 26.66 -9.65 -4.12
C ALA A 455 26.76 -10.92 -3.29
N ASP A 456 27.94 -11.18 -2.74
CA ASP A 456 28.18 -12.34 -1.88
C ASP A 456 27.70 -13.64 -2.56
N THR A 457 28.20 -13.90 -3.77
CA THR A 457 27.94 -15.11 -4.56
C THR A 457 29.25 -15.89 -4.80
N MET A 458 29.25 -16.94 -5.62
CA MET A 458 30.45 -17.64 -6.11
C MET A 458 30.67 -17.38 -7.61
N LEU A 459 30.20 -16.24 -8.11
CA LEU A 459 30.37 -15.83 -9.49
C LEU A 459 31.80 -15.34 -9.71
N GLU A 460 32.56 -16.03 -10.54
CA GLU A 460 33.94 -15.64 -10.86
C GLU A 460 33.97 -14.50 -11.91
N GLU A 461 33.06 -14.54 -12.88
CA GLU A 461 32.96 -13.57 -13.98
C GLU A 461 31.50 -13.21 -14.31
N LEU A 462 31.29 -12.00 -14.82
CA LEU A 462 30.02 -11.58 -15.40
C LEU A 462 29.92 -12.08 -16.85
N PRO A 463 28.74 -12.58 -17.29
CA PRO A 463 28.58 -13.02 -18.66
C PRO A 463 28.65 -11.85 -19.65
N GLU A 464 29.20 -12.06 -20.85
CA GLU A 464 29.30 -11.02 -21.89
C GLU A 464 27.95 -10.42 -22.28
N SER A 465 26.84 -11.13 -22.04
CA SER A 465 25.48 -10.65 -22.25
C SER A 465 25.14 -9.37 -21.49
N VAL A 466 25.86 -9.06 -20.40
CA VAL A 466 25.69 -7.82 -19.62
C VAL A 466 25.93 -6.58 -20.49
N ARG A 467 26.83 -6.65 -21.49
CA ARG A 467 27.06 -5.56 -22.46
C ARG A 467 25.81 -5.16 -23.25
N LEU A 468 24.81 -6.04 -23.30
CA LEU A 468 23.59 -5.84 -24.08
C LEU A 468 22.46 -5.19 -23.25
N TRP A 469 22.68 -4.90 -21.96
CA TRP A 469 21.68 -4.33 -21.06
C TRP A 469 21.66 -2.80 -21.13
N SER A 470 21.22 -2.27 -22.28
CA SER A 470 21.24 -0.84 -22.57
C SER A 470 20.33 0.02 -21.66
N ARG A 471 19.42 -0.61 -20.91
CA ARG A 471 18.49 0.06 -19.98
C ARG A 471 18.93 -0.01 -18.52
N LEU A 472 20.08 -0.61 -18.23
CA LEU A 472 20.56 -0.77 -16.86
C LEU A 472 20.93 0.59 -16.28
N GLU A 473 20.19 1.01 -15.26
CA GLU A 473 20.38 2.28 -14.54
C GLU A 473 21.18 2.09 -13.25
N THR A 474 20.96 0.97 -12.56
CA THR A 474 21.62 0.66 -11.29
C THR A 474 22.29 -0.70 -11.34
N LEU A 475 23.59 -0.74 -11.07
CA LEU A 475 24.38 -1.96 -10.94
C LEU A 475 25.10 -1.98 -9.60
N SER A 476 24.74 -2.94 -8.76
CA SER A 476 25.43 -3.17 -7.49
C SER A 476 26.11 -4.52 -7.53
N ILE A 477 27.45 -4.53 -7.52
CA ILE A 477 28.29 -5.71 -7.49
C ILE A 477 29.39 -5.53 -6.47
N TYR A 478 29.26 -6.15 -5.30
CA TYR A 478 30.26 -6.04 -4.25
C TYR A 478 30.48 -7.39 -3.57
N GLY A 479 31.71 -7.57 -3.09
CA GLY A 479 32.06 -8.64 -2.16
C GLY A 479 32.02 -8.11 -0.74
N SER A 480 31.38 -8.84 0.16
CA SER A 480 31.19 -8.56 1.59
C SER A 480 30.37 -7.31 1.95
N LEU A 481 29.07 -7.50 2.22
CA LEU A 481 28.33 -6.57 3.08
C LEU A 481 28.61 -6.84 4.56
N ASN A 482 28.96 -5.76 5.28
CA ASN A 482 28.45 -5.58 6.64
C ASN A 482 26.94 -5.37 6.52
N ILE A 483 26.17 -6.45 6.68
CA ILE A 483 24.72 -6.35 6.73
C ILE A 483 24.33 -5.55 7.99
N SER A 484 23.36 -4.63 7.86
CA SER A 484 22.81 -3.80 8.96
C SER A 484 22.56 -4.62 10.24
N PRO A 485 22.71 -4.03 11.45
CA PRO A 485 22.65 -4.75 12.74
C PRO A 485 21.41 -5.64 12.97
N ILE A 486 20.28 -5.37 12.30
CA ILE A 486 19.06 -6.23 12.36
C ILE A 486 19.33 -7.65 11.82
N TRP A 487 20.33 -7.81 10.95
CA TRP A 487 20.73 -9.06 10.34
C TRP A 487 21.99 -9.66 10.97
N LEU A 488 22.49 -9.13 12.08
CA LEU A 488 23.77 -9.57 12.66
C LEU A 488 23.59 -10.68 13.71
N ASP A 489 22.46 -10.72 14.41
CA ASP A 489 22.27 -11.63 15.56
C ASP A 489 22.16 -13.12 15.19
N ARG A 490 22.02 -13.47 13.89
CA ARG A 490 21.90 -14.86 13.41
C ARG A 490 23.04 -15.35 12.50
N TRP A 491 23.98 -14.50 12.10
CA TRP A 491 24.82 -14.78 10.93
C TRP A 491 26.33 -14.69 11.22
N GLN A 492 26.98 -15.84 11.44
CA GLN A 492 28.45 -15.94 11.46
C GLN A 492 29.03 -15.73 10.05
N GLU A 493 30.14 -14.98 9.97
CA GLU A 493 30.91 -14.67 8.75
C GLU A 493 31.07 -15.89 7.83
N ARG A 494 30.35 -15.89 6.70
CA ARG A 494 30.64 -16.79 5.58
C ARG A 494 31.16 -15.97 4.42
N LYS A 495 32.40 -16.24 4.00
CA LYS A 495 33.05 -15.57 2.87
C LYS A 495 32.64 -16.28 1.56
N GLY A 496 31.91 -15.58 0.70
CA GLY A 496 31.77 -15.94 -0.72
C GLY A 496 33.10 -15.71 -1.46
N ALA A 497 33.31 -16.39 -2.59
CA ALA A 497 34.38 -16.05 -3.52
C ALA A 497 33.83 -15.08 -4.57
N ASP A 498 34.40 -13.88 -4.61
CA ASP A 498 33.80 -12.74 -5.30
C ASP A 498 34.18 -12.66 -6.79
N ILE A 499 33.43 -11.82 -7.53
CA ILE A 499 33.83 -11.32 -8.84
C ILE A 499 35.14 -10.54 -8.65
N VAL A 500 36.26 -11.17 -9.03
CA VAL A 500 37.62 -10.66 -8.75
C VAL A 500 37.95 -9.43 -9.61
N THR A 501 37.30 -9.30 -10.77
CA THR A 501 37.52 -8.19 -11.70
C THR A 501 36.20 -7.69 -12.27
N ILE A 502 35.94 -6.39 -12.08
CA ILE A 502 34.89 -5.66 -12.79
C ILE A 502 35.39 -5.46 -14.23
N PRO A 503 34.73 -6.00 -15.26
CA PRO A 503 35.26 -5.88 -16.62
C PRO A 503 35.29 -4.44 -17.13
N ASP A 504 36.32 -4.07 -17.91
CA ASP A 504 36.52 -2.71 -18.41
C ASP A 504 35.36 -2.16 -19.25
N TRP A 505 34.62 -3.05 -19.93
CA TRP A 505 33.46 -2.70 -20.75
C TRP A 505 32.26 -2.18 -19.94
N ILE A 506 32.28 -2.23 -18.60
CA ILE A 506 31.21 -1.62 -17.78
C ILE A 506 31.10 -0.11 -18.03
N LYS A 507 32.19 0.53 -18.47
CA LYS A 507 32.20 1.93 -18.91
C LYS A 507 31.36 2.19 -20.17
N ASP A 508 31.08 1.15 -20.96
CA ASP A 508 30.30 1.24 -22.19
C ASP A 508 28.78 1.13 -21.93
N LEU A 509 28.36 0.97 -20.67
CA LEU A 509 26.95 0.97 -20.27
C LEU A 509 26.43 2.40 -20.12
N HIS A 510 26.06 3.02 -21.23
CA HIS A 510 25.61 4.43 -21.28
C HIS A 510 24.37 4.78 -20.43
N GLY A 511 23.56 3.78 -20.04
CA GLY A 511 22.38 3.99 -19.18
C GLY A 511 22.70 3.96 -17.68
N LEU A 512 23.91 3.55 -17.29
CA LEU A 512 24.26 3.31 -15.90
C LEU A 512 24.41 4.63 -15.15
N THR A 513 23.62 4.81 -14.10
CA THR A 513 23.62 6.00 -13.23
C THR A 513 24.32 5.75 -11.90
N TRP A 514 24.23 4.53 -11.38
CA TRP A 514 24.81 4.12 -10.10
C TRP A 514 25.56 2.80 -10.23
N LEU A 515 26.86 2.83 -9.88
CA LEU A 515 27.71 1.65 -9.74
C LEU A 515 28.20 1.53 -8.30
N HIS A 516 27.79 0.49 -7.59
CA HIS A 516 28.30 0.15 -6.27
C HIS A 516 29.20 -1.08 -6.35
N GLY A 517 30.51 -0.91 -6.14
CA GLY A 517 31.45 -2.04 -6.02
C GLY A 517 32.48 -1.87 -4.92
N LEU A 518 32.53 -2.85 -4.00
CA LEU A 518 33.58 -2.99 -3.00
C LEU A 518 34.52 -4.09 -3.50
N SER A 519 35.56 -3.69 -4.21
CA SER A 519 36.82 -4.42 -4.21
C SER A 519 37.86 -3.50 -3.59
N LYS A 520 38.99 -4.03 -3.12
CA LYS A 520 40.09 -3.25 -2.51
C LYS A 520 40.65 -2.11 -3.38
N THR A 521 40.12 -1.90 -4.60
CA THR A 521 40.56 -0.89 -5.57
C THR A 521 39.45 -0.02 -6.19
N CYS A 522 38.18 -0.07 -5.78
CA CYS A 522 37.15 0.77 -6.43
C CYS A 522 36.38 1.72 -5.49
N VAL A 523 36.37 2.99 -5.89
CA VAL A 523 35.65 4.13 -5.33
C VAL A 523 34.21 4.10 -5.82
N THR A 524 33.26 4.49 -4.96
CA THR A 524 31.88 4.86 -5.36
C THR A 524 31.93 5.98 -6.40
N ALA A 525 31.66 5.65 -7.66
CA ALA A 525 31.62 6.62 -8.74
C ALA A 525 30.18 6.84 -9.20
N ARG A 526 29.73 8.11 -9.18
CA ARG A 526 28.56 8.54 -9.93
C ARG A 526 28.98 8.51 -11.40
N ALA A 527 28.38 7.64 -12.20
CA ALA A 527 28.64 7.63 -13.64
C ALA A 527 28.13 8.96 -14.20
N SER A 528 29.03 9.70 -14.85
CA SER A 528 28.83 11.06 -15.36
C SER A 528 28.00 11.10 -16.63
#